data_AF-A0A4R3AJU6-F1
#
_entry.id   AF-A0A4R3AJU6-F1
#
_cell.length_a   1.000
_cell.length_b   1.000
_cell.length_c   1.000
_cell.angle_alpha   90.00
_cell.angle_beta   90.00
_cell.angle_gamma   90.00
#
_symmetry.space_group_name_H-M   'P 1'
#
loop_
_entity.id
_entity.type
_entity.pdbx_description
1 polymer ?
#
loop_
_entity_poly.entity_id
_entity_poly.type
_entity_poly.pdbx_seq_one_letter_code
_entity_poly.pdbx_strand_id
1 'polypeptide(L)'
;MENSVIFNSYHINGLQLRNRIVMAPMTRSRSDNPENKATALTALYYKQRASAGLIITEGTFISPEAVGVIHVPGIYTQEQIAGWKLTTEAVHAENGVIFAQLWHTGAYSHPDLHQGKKPLAPSDVNPEQQVFTTGFHFVNE
;
A
#
# COMPACT_ATOMS: atom_id res chain seq x y z
N MET A 1 23.57 -28.01 -8.24
CA MET A 1 22.62 -26.87 -8.20
C MET A 1 23.45 -25.61 -8.19
N GLU A 2 23.25 -24.75 -9.19
CA GLU A 2 23.96 -23.49 -9.33
C GLU A 2 23.61 -22.55 -8.16
N ASN A 3 24.62 -21.95 -7.54
CA ASN A 3 24.44 -21.09 -6.38
C ASN A 3 23.95 -19.70 -6.84
N SER A 4 22.65 -19.57 -7.08
CA SER A 4 22.06 -18.37 -7.69
C SER A 4 22.22 -17.15 -6.79
N VAL A 5 22.71 -16.05 -7.37
CA VAL A 5 22.97 -14.77 -6.69
C VAL A 5 21.72 -14.17 -6.02
N ILE A 6 20.51 -14.56 -6.46
CA ILE A 6 19.25 -14.04 -5.91
C ILE A 6 19.00 -14.52 -4.47
N PHE A 7 19.59 -15.65 -4.07
CA PHE A 7 19.43 -16.21 -2.72
C PHE A 7 20.50 -15.72 -1.73
N ASN A 8 21.53 -15.01 -2.21
CA ASN A 8 22.56 -14.45 -1.35
C ASN A 8 22.02 -13.27 -0.54
N SER A 9 22.47 -13.13 0.70
CA SER A 9 22.17 -11.98 1.53
C SER A 9 22.64 -10.66 0.90
N TYR A 10 22.01 -9.57 1.31
CA TYR A 10 22.30 -8.23 0.80
C TYR A 10 22.20 -7.20 1.92
N HIS A 11 23.27 -6.43 2.11
CA HIS A 11 23.30 -5.30 3.03
C HIS A 11 22.98 -4.02 2.26
N ILE A 12 21.93 -3.32 2.69
CA ILE A 12 21.55 -2.00 2.17
C ILE A 12 21.58 -0.99 3.31
N ASN A 13 22.53 -0.04 3.29
CA ASN A 13 22.63 1.03 4.29
C ASN A 13 22.51 0.56 5.76
N GLY A 14 23.15 -0.55 6.12
CA GLY A 14 23.10 -1.13 7.47
C GLY A 14 21.92 -2.07 7.76
N LEU A 15 20.95 -2.17 6.84
CA LEU A 15 19.86 -3.14 6.91
C LEU A 15 20.26 -4.44 6.21
N GLN A 16 20.23 -5.55 6.94
CA GLN A 16 20.54 -6.87 6.40
C GLN A 16 19.29 -7.54 5.83
N LEU A 17 19.33 -7.89 4.55
CA LEU A 17 18.29 -8.66 3.86
C LEU A 17 18.77 -10.10 3.67
N ARG A 18 17.87 -11.07 3.91
CA ARG A 18 18.19 -12.50 3.82
C ARG A 18 18.44 -12.99 2.39
N ASN A 19 17.90 -12.31 1.39
CA ASN A 19 18.07 -12.60 -0.03
C ASN A 19 17.77 -11.33 -0.87
N ARG A 20 17.92 -11.41 -2.20
CA ARG A 20 17.69 -10.28 -3.12
C ARG A 20 16.29 -10.26 -3.74
N ILE A 21 15.36 -11.02 -3.16
CA ILE A 21 13.98 -11.12 -3.66
C ILE A 21 13.14 -10.09 -2.93
N VAL A 22 12.58 -9.14 -3.68
CA VAL A 22 11.67 -8.12 -3.16
C VAL A 22 10.25 -8.46 -3.56
N MET A 23 9.33 -8.46 -2.59
CA MET A 23 7.90 -8.45 -2.90
C MET A 23 7.52 -7.03 -3.32
N ALA A 24 7.18 -6.86 -4.59
CA ALA A 24 6.74 -5.59 -5.15
C ALA A 24 5.46 -5.08 -4.46
N PRO A 25 5.21 -3.75 -4.45
CA PRO A 25 3.95 -3.20 -3.98
C PRO A 25 2.79 -3.67 -4.87
N MET A 26 1.74 -4.21 -4.25
CA MET A 26 0.57 -4.73 -4.95
C MET A 26 -0.70 -4.29 -4.23
N THR A 27 -1.37 -3.26 -4.73
CA THR A 27 -2.65 -2.78 -4.18
C THR A 27 -3.70 -3.89 -4.19
N ARG A 28 -4.28 -4.19 -3.02
CA ARG A 28 -5.17 -5.35 -2.85
C ARG A 28 -6.63 -4.99 -2.64
N SER A 29 -6.94 -3.73 -2.33
CA SER A 29 -8.29 -3.22 -2.07
C SER A 29 -9.07 -4.06 -1.07
N ARG A 30 -8.46 -4.37 0.10
CA ARG A 30 -9.03 -5.23 1.16
C ARG A 30 -9.22 -4.51 2.50
N SER A 31 -9.02 -3.20 2.54
CA SER A 31 -9.30 -2.35 3.70
C SER A 31 -10.71 -1.76 3.63
N ASP A 32 -11.70 -2.62 3.37
CA ASP A 32 -13.12 -2.26 3.39
C ASP A 32 -13.61 -2.18 4.83
N ASN A 33 -13.35 -1.03 5.46
CA ASN A 33 -13.77 -0.68 6.81
C ASN A 33 -13.83 0.84 6.95
N PRO A 34 -14.58 1.38 7.95
CA PRO A 34 -14.79 2.83 8.08
C PRO A 34 -13.51 3.66 8.19
N GLU A 35 -12.43 3.08 8.74
CA GLU A 35 -11.17 3.78 8.92
C GLU A 35 -10.21 3.65 7.74
N ASN A 36 -10.55 2.84 6.72
CA ASN A 36 -9.62 2.38 5.69
C ASN A 36 -8.27 1.95 6.30
N LYS A 37 -8.31 1.13 7.35
CA LYS A 37 -7.10 0.63 8.02
C LYS A 37 -6.70 -0.76 7.53
N ALA A 38 -5.42 -1.07 7.64
CA ALA A 38 -4.94 -2.45 7.50
C ALA A 38 -5.56 -3.34 8.60
N THR A 39 -5.91 -4.57 8.26
CA THR A 39 -6.64 -5.49 9.15
C THR A 39 -5.80 -6.71 9.53
N ALA A 40 -6.33 -7.59 10.38
CA ALA A 40 -5.70 -8.88 10.67
C ALA A 40 -5.49 -9.74 9.40
N LEU A 41 -6.35 -9.59 8.38
CA LEU A 41 -6.16 -10.26 7.09
C LEU A 41 -4.94 -9.72 6.35
N THR A 42 -4.73 -8.40 6.35
CA THR A 42 -3.54 -7.75 5.79
C THR A 42 -2.28 -8.25 6.51
N ALA A 43 -2.31 -8.31 7.84
CA ALA A 43 -1.19 -8.83 8.65
C ALA A 43 -0.86 -10.28 8.31
N LEU A 44 -1.87 -11.17 8.24
CA LEU A 44 -1.70 -12.57 7.83
C LEU A 44 -1.11 -12.69 6.42
N TYR A 45 -1.61 -11.88 5.47
CA TYR A 45 -1.16 -11.88 4.09
C TYR A 45 0.34 -11.55 3.95
N TYR A 46 0.82 -10.53 4.67
CA TYR A 46 2.24 -10.17 4.65
C TYR A 46 3.11 -11.11 5.46
N LYS A 47 2.63 -11.60 6.61
CA LYS A 47 3.33 -12.62 7.41
C LYS A 47 3.70 -13.84 6.57
N GLN A 48 2.76 -14.36 5.78
CA GLN A 48 2.99 -15.49 4.87
C GLN A 48 4.10 -15.26 3.82
N ARG A 49 4.53 -14.02 3.61
CA ARG A 49 5.52 -13.61 2.60
C ARG A 49 6.81 -13.07 3.21
N ALA A 50 6.96 -13.14 4.54
CA ALA A 50 8.13 -12.64 5.27
C ALA A 50 9.45 -13.37 4.95
N SER A 51 9.43 -14.41 4.10
CA SER A 51 10.61 -15.05 3.53
C SER A 51 11.27 -14.24 2.40
N ALA A 52 10.59 -13.23 1.85
CA ALA A 52 11.21 -12.25 0.96
C ALA A 52 12.36 -11.52 1.68
N GLY A 53 13.36 -11.09 0.91
CA GLY A 53 14.43 -10.23 1.43
C GLY A 53 13.88 -8.91 1.94
N LEU A 54 12.96 -8.31 1.17
CA LEU A 54 12.22 -7.10 1.53
C LEU A 54 10.77 -7.22 1.03
N ILE A 55 9.82 -6.79 1.84
CA ILE A 55 8.44 -6.54 1.44
C ILE A 55 8.23 -5.04 1.25
N ILE A 56 7.55 -4.66 0.17
CA ILE A 56 6.97 -3.33 0.03
C ILE A 56 5.45 -3.49 0.14
N THR A 57 4.81 -2.71 1.01
CA THR A 57 3.35 -2.78 1.19
C THR A 57 2.60 -2.43 -0.10
N GLU A 58 1.29 -2.64 -0.10
CA GLU A 58 0.40 -1.95 -1.02
C GLU A 58 0.52 -0.42 -0.86
N GLY A 59 0.05 0.30 -1.87
CA GLY A 59 -0.03 1.75 -1.81
C GLY A 59 -0.75 2.17 -0.54
N THR A 60 -0.17 3.09 0.20
CA THR A 60 -0.65 3.51 1.53
C THR A 60 -0.87 5.01 1.50
N PHE A 61 -2.13 5.43 1.61
CA PHE A 61 -2.47 6.85 1.47
C PHE A 61 -1.92 7.69 2.63
N ILE A 62 -1.37 8.86 2.29
CA ILE A 62 -0.76 9.78 3.26
C ILE A 62 -1.72 10.84 3.81
N SER A 63 -2.89 11.00 3.21
CA SER A 63 -3.93 11.94 3.65
C SER A 63 -5.29 11.56 3.03
N PRO A 64 -6.40 12.19 3.46
CA PRO A 64 -7.68 12.05 2.78
C PRO A 64 -7.64 12.47 1.30
N GLU A 65 -6.90 13.52 0.95
CA GLU A 65 -6.76 14.04 -0.42
C GLU A 65 -5.95 13.11 -1.34
N ALA A 66 -5.16 12.20 -0.75
CA ALA A 66 -4.31 11.27 -1.45
C ALA A 66 -5.08 10.08 -2.08
N VAL A 67 -6.34 9.89 -1.69
CA VAL A 67 -7.16 8.73 -2.05
C VAL A 67 -7.51 8.76 -3.54
N GLY A 68 -7.34 7.62 -4.23
CA GLY A 68 -7.79 7.44 -5.62
C GLY A 68 -8.25 6.03 -5.96
N VAL A 69 -8.29 5.13 -4.99
CA VAL A 69 -8.79 3.76 -5.14
C VAL A 69 -9.51 3.37 -3.85
N ILE A 70 -10.67 2.74 -3.97
CA ILE A 70 -11.45 2.26 -2.83
C ILE A 70 -10.73 1.13 -2.07
N HIS A 71 -10.98 1.09 -0.75
CA HIS A 71 -10.58 0.03 0.17
C HIS A 71 -9.05 -0.19 0.23
N VAL A 72 -8.28 0.86 -0.01
CA VAL A 72 -6.82 0.88 0.13
C VAL A 72 -6.47 1.52 1.48
N PRO A 73 -5.56 0.93 2.26
CA PRO A 73 -5.23 1.43 3.59
C PRO A 73 -4.56 2.80 3.58
N GLY A 74 -4.88 3.65 4.57
CA GLY A 74 -4.15 4.89 4.87
C GLY A 74 -3.06 4.72 5.93
N ILE A 75 -2.28 5.78 6.20
CA ILE A 75 -1.33 5.88 7.33
C ILE A 75 -1.27 7.30 7.94
N TYR A 76 -2.42 7.96 8.03
CA TYR A 76 -2.54 9.34 8.55
C TYR A 76 -3.44 9.47 9.78
N THR A 77 -4.07 8.38 10.24
CA THR A 77 -4.83 8.34 11.50
C THR A 77 -4.22 7.34 12.50
N GLN A 78 -4.61 7.45 13.77
CA GLN A 78 -4.10 6.57 14.82
C GLN A 78 -4.60 5.12 14.65
N GLU A 79 -5.81 4.93 14.15
CA GLU A 79 -6.40 3.63 13.85
C GLU A 79 -5.69 2.94 12.68
N GLN A 80 -5.30 3.73 11.67
CA GLN A 80 -4.50 3.26 10.53
C GLN A 80 -3.10 2.84 10.97
N ILE A 81 -2.44 3.65 11.81
CA ILE A 81 -1.15 3.30 12.42
C ILE A 81 -1.27 2.01 13.24
N ALA A 82 -2.33 1.85 14.04
CA ALA A 82 -2.56 0.63 14.81
C ALA A 82 -2.74 -0.60 13.90
N GLY A 83 -3.48 -0.47 12.80
CA GLY A 83 -3.64 -1.53 11.79
C GLY A 83 -2.32 -1.93 11.13
N TRP A 84 -1.49 -0.96 10.75
CA TRP A 84 -0.16 -1.22 10.19
C TRP A 84 0.79 -1.83 11.21
N LYS A 85 0.70 -1.43 12.49
CA LYS A 85 1.51 -2.00 13.55
C LYS A 85 1.31 -3.52 13.65
N LEU A 86 0.07 -4.00 13.63
CA LEU A 86 -0.23 -5.45 13.58
C LEU A 86 0.48 -6.16 12.42
N THR A 87 0.52 -5.51 11.25
CA THR A 87 1.18 -6.05 10.06
C THR A 87 2.69 -6.10 10.22
N THR A 88 3.31 -5.01 10.68
CA THR A 88 4.77 -4.96 10.90
C THR A 88 5.21 -5.93 11.98
N GLU A 89 4.47 -6.06 13.08
CA GLU A 89 4.75 -7.04 14.15
C GLU A 89 4.68 -8.47 13.63
N ALA A 90 3.66 -8.80 12.82
CA ALA A 90 3.52 -10.13 12.24
C ALA A 90 4.66 -10.49 11.26
N VAL A 91 5.16 -9.52 10.49
CA VAL A 91 6.31 -9.71 9.59
C VAL A 91 7.62 -9.83 10.38
N HIS A 92 7.83 -8.95 11.36
CA HIS A 92 9.04 -8.96 12.19
C HIS A 92 9.15 -10.21 13.07
N ALA A 93 8.03 -10.78 13.52
CA ALA A 93 8.01 -12.07 14.21
C ALA A 93 8.58 -13.23 13.36
N GLU A 94 8.55 -13.11 12.04
CA GLU A 94 9.16 -14.06 11.09
C GLU A 94 10.58 -13.64 10.63
N ASN A 95 11.16 -12.65 11.30
CA ASN A 95 12.42 -11.97 10.94
C ASN A 95 12.39 -11.34 9.54
N GLY A 96 11.21 -10.99 9.03
CA GLY A 96 11.05 -10.32 7.75
C GLY A 96 11.33 -8.82 7.84
N VAL A 97 11.46 -8.17 6.70
CA VAL A 97 11.65 -6.72 6.59
C VAL A 97 10.55 -6.15 5.70
N ILE A 98 9.92 -5.04 6.11
CA ILE A 98 8.79 -4.44 5.39
C ILE A 98 8.87 -2.92 5.38
N PHE A 99 8.70 -2.31 4.20
CA PHE A 99 8.64 -0.86 3.99
C PHE A 99 7.24 -0.46 3.49
N ALA A 100 6.77 0.72 3.90
CA ALA A 100 5.52 1.28 3.42
C ALA A 100 5.72 2.02 2.09
N GLN A 101 4.87 1.75 1.09
CA GLN A 101 4.75 2.57 -0.12
C GLN A 101 3.82 3.75 0.15
N LEU A 102 4.38 4.89 0.55
CA LEU A 102 3.61 6.12 0.73
C LEU A 102 3.05 6.61 -0.61
N TRP A 103 1.77 6.95 -0.64
CA TRP A 103 1.07 7.21 -1.88
C TRP A 103 0.13 8.41 -1.82
N HIS A 104 0.17 9.23 -2.86
CA HIS A 104 -0.83 10.22 -3.24
C HIS A 104 -1.13 10.04 -4.72
N THR A 105 -2.38 9.76 -5.10
CA THR A 105 -2.71 9.43 -6.49
C THR A 105 -2.81 10.65 -7.39
N GLY A 106 -3.09 11.82 -6.79
CA GLY A 106 -3.18 13.07 -7.51
C GLY A 106 -4.38 13.05 -8.46
N ALA A 107 -4.15 13.39 -9.72
CA ALA A 107 -5.18 13.40 -10.76
C ALA A 107 -5.81 12.02 -11.03
N TYR A 108 -5.13 10.91 -10.67
CA TYR A 108 -5.71 9.57 -10.73
C TYR A 108 -6.66 9.35 -9.53
N SER A 109 -7.79 10.05 -9.54
CA SER A 109 -8.83 9.98 -8.50
C SER A 109 -10.15 10.53 -9.04
N HIS A 110 -11.19 10.59 -8.22
CA HIS A 110 -12.52 11.02 -8.62
C HIS A 110 -13.21 11.84 -7.51
N PRO A 111 -14.01 12.87 -7.83
CA PRO A 111 -14.72 13.68 -6.83
C PRO A 111 -15.58 12.90 -5.83
N ASP A 112 -16.12 11.75 -6.22
CA ASP A 112 -16.87 10.85 -5.32
C ASP A 112 -16.03 10.38 -4.12
N LEU A 113 -14.72 10.28 -4.29
CA LEU A 113 -13.78 9.91 -3.21
C LEU A 113 -13.45 11.09 -2.29
N HIS A 114 -13.85 12.31 -2.66
CA HIS A 114 -13.47 13.57 -2.02
C HIS A 114 -14.66 14.46 -1.65
N GLN A 115 -15.85 13.86 -1.45
CA GLN A 115 -17.08 14.59 -1.09
C GLN A 115 -17.43 15.69 -2.11
N GLY A 116 -17.23 15.40 -3.40
CA GLY A 116 -17.51 16.29 -4.52
C GLY A 116 -16.40 17.32 -4.82
N LYS A 117 -15.30 17.34 -4.06
CA LYS A 117 -14.13 18.17 -4.40
C LYS A 117 -13.31 17.53 -5.52
N LYS A 118 -12.73 18.34 -6.41
CA LYS A 118 -11.80 17.84 -7.43
C LYS A 118 -10.52 17.27 -6.78
N PRO A 119 -9.96 16.19 -7.32
CA PRO A 119 -8.63 15.70 -6.93
C PRO A 119 -7.55 16.77 -7.09
N LEU A 120 -6.51 16.71 -6.25
CA LEU A 120 -5.35 17.57 -6.39
C LEU A 120 -4.47 17.11 -7.55
N ALA A 121 -3.99 18.05 -8.35
CA ALA A 121 -3.07 17.79 -9.45
C ALA A 121 -2.10 18.98 -9.63
N PRO A 122 -0.96 18.80 -10.31
CA PRO A 122 -0.06 19.90 -10.64
C PRO A 122 -0.70 20.97 -11.56
N SER A 123 -1.68 20.57 -12.37
CA SER A 123 -2.40 21.41 -13.34
C SER A 123 -3.87 20.99 -13.42
N ASP A 124 -4.75 21.89 -13.84
CA ASP A 124 -6.18 21.61 -14.08
C ASP A 124 -6.39 20.89 -15.43
N VAL A 125 -5.96 19.63 -15.48
CA VAL A 125 -6.08 18.74 -16.65
C VAL A 125 -6.68 17.41 -16.21
N ASN A 126 -7.77 17.00 -16.84
CA ASN A 126 -8.35 15.68 -16.64
C ASN A 126 -7.47 14.62 -17.34
N PRO A 127 -6.96 13.60 -16.61
CA PRO A 127 -6.15 12.55 -17.23
C PRO A 127 -7.00 11.51 -17.97
N GLU A 128 -8.33 11.66 -18.01
CA GLU A 128 -9.29 10.75 -18.66
C GLU A 128 -9.13 9.30 -18.17
N GLN A 129 -8.81 9.15 -16.87
CA GLN A 129 -8.55 7.87 -16.24
C GLN A 129 -9.81 7.36 -15.53
N GLN A 130 -10.08 6.06 -15.68
CA GLN A 130 -11.17 5.42 -14.97
C GLN A 130 -10.76 5.10 -13.53
N VAL A 131 -11.63 5.47 -12.59
CA VAL A 131 -11.42 5.26 -11.16
C VAL A 131 -12.58 4.47 -10.59
N PHE A 132 -12.28 3.45 -9.78
CA PHE A 132 -13.29 2.70 -9.05
C PHE A 132 -13.75 3.50 -7.83
N THR A 133 -15.03 3.88 -7.80
CA THR A 133 -15.66 4.62 -6.70
C THR A 133 -16.72 3.77 -5.98
N THR A 134 -17.19 4.25 -4.82
CA THR A 134 -18.31 3.66 -4.09
C THR A 134 -19.59 3.79 -4.91
N GLY A 135 -20.04 2.69 -5.54
CA GLY A 135 -21.26 2.66 -6.37
C GLY A 135 -21.17 1.86 -7.67
N PHE A 136 -19.99 1.31 -8.03
CA PHE A 136 -19.78 0.59 -9.31
C PHE A 136 -20.12 1.42 -10.56
N HIS A 137 -19.95 2.74 -10.50
CA HIS A 137 -20.10 3.60 -11.67
C HIS A 137 -18.72 3.95 -12.22
N PHE A 138 -18.49 3.66 -13.51
CA PHE A 138 -17.40 4.27 -14.26
C PHE A 138 -17.86 5.66 -14.63
N VAL A 139 -17.30 6.67 -13.98
CA VAL A 139 -17.60 8.07 -14.28
C VAL A 139 -16.50 8.56 -15.21
N ASN A 140 -16.87 8.82 -16.47
CA ASN A 140 -16.07 9.65 -17.36
C ASN A 140 -16.55 11.09 -17.09
N GLU A 141 -15.68 11.94 -16.54
CA GLU A 141 -15.87 13.39 -16.63
C GLU A 141 -15.17 13.90 -17.88
#